data_AF-A0A848HKA5-F1
#
_entry.id   AF-A0A848HKA5-F1
#
_cell.length_a   1.000
_cell.length_b   1.000
_cell.length_c   1.000
_cell.angle_alpha   90.00
_cell.angle_beta   90.00
_cell.angle_gamma   90.00
#
_symmetry.space_group_name_H-M   'P 1'
#
loop_
_entity.id
_entity.type
_entity.pdbx_description
1 polymer ?
#
loop_
_entity_poly.entity_id
_entity_poly.type
_entity_poly.pdbx_seq_one_letter_code
_entity_poly.pdbx_strand_id
1 'polypeptide(L)'
;MDQQKLRTLVFEKTGVRIDVDDPVFALVALNEAVLAEAVERHVALLDDATRELAGQVQALQDGGHIERPAVAKLAPAPLSSAGAAALSAERRVIAIAGGAALLGALLVLLGQAMFFRPPPAPAPIVQAKELTAEQTKALADADKMVRAVEKLDPKSRKLIQSEMQKP
;
A
#
# COMPACT_ATOMS: atom_id res chain seq x y z
N MET A 1 17.35 -22.92 9.49
CA MET A 1 16.93 -22.38 10.81
C MET A 1 16.83 -23.54 11.81
N ASP A 2 17.01 -23.29 13.11
CA ASP A 2 16.91 -24.32 14.17
C ASP A 2 15.44 -24.79 14.35
N GLN A 3 15.22 -26.10 14.45
CA GLN A 3 13.90 -26.72 14.62
C GLN A 3 13.20 -26.26 15.90
N GLN A 4 13.95 -26.01 16.98
CA GLN A 4 13.36 -25.52 18.22
C GLN A 4 12.78 -24.11 18.05
N LYS A 5 13.45 -23.27 17.25
CA LYS A 5 12.99 -21.92 16.94
C LYS A 5 11.72 -21.93 16.08
N LEU A 6 11.65 -22.83 15.09
CA LEU A 6 10.45 -23.02 14.28
C LEU A 6 9.25 -23.47 15.12
N ARG A 7 9.46 -24.40 16.07
CA ARG A 7 8.38 -24.87 16.95
C ARG A 7 7.80 -23.75 17.81
N THR A 8 8.65 -22.92 18.39
CA THR A 8 8.21 -21.73 19.15
C THR A 8 7.45 -20.76 18.25
N LEU A 9 7.93 -20.53 17.03
CA LEU A 9 7.32 -19.59 16.08
C LEU A 9 5.94 -20.06 15.60
N VAL A 10 5.79 -21.37 15.35
CA VAL A 10 4.50 -21.99 15.01
C VAL A 10 3.55 -21.92 16.20
N PHE A 11 4.03 -22.20 17.41
CA PHE A 11 3.22 -22.07 18.63
C PHE A 11 2.77 -20.63 18.88
N GLU A 12 3.66 -19.64 18.73
CA GLU A 12 3.32 -18.21 18.90
C GLU A 12 2.29 -17.74 17.86
N LYS A 13 2.40 -18.18 16.60
CA LYS A 13 1.50 -17.74 15.52
C LYS A 13 0.17 -18.46 15.51
N THR A 14 0.13 -19.73 15.91
CA THR A 14 -1.07 -20.57 15.78
C THR A 14 -1.71 -20.93 17.12
N GLY A 15 -0.98 -20.78 18.23
CA GLY A 15 -1.39 -21.25 19.56
C GLY A 15 -1.32 -22.78 19.72
N VAL A 16 -0.94 -23.52 18.67
CA VAL A 16 -0.96 -24.99 18.67
C VAL A 16 0.44 -25.50 18.99
N ARG A 17 0.54 -26.40 19.99
CA ARG A 17 1.77 -27.14 20.28
C ARG A 17 1.86 -28.28 19.28
N ILE A 18 2.86 -28.20 18.40
CA ILE A 18 3.09 -29.19 17.36
C ILE A 18 4.39 -29.91 17.69
N ASP A 19 4.34 -31.25 17.71
CA ASP A 19 5.51 -32.09 17.93
C ASP A 19 6.37 -32.21 16.66
N VAL A 20 7.63 -32.61 16.83
CA VAL A 20 8.59 -32.68 15.70
C VAL A 20 8.19 -33.76 14.68
N ASP A 21 7.53 -34.82 15.15
CA ASP A 21 7.05 -35.92 14.30
C ASP A 21 5.68 -35.61 13.66
N ASP A 22 5.10 -34.44 13.92
CA ASP A 22 3.82 -34.04 13.35
C ASP A 22 3.99 -33.69 11.86
N PRO A 23 3.14 -34.24 10.96
CA PRO A 23 3.19 -33.91 9.54
C PRO A 23 3.05 -32.42 9.24
N VAL A 24 2.35 -31.65 10.08
CA VAL A 24 2.23 -30.19 9.92
C VAL A 24 3.57 -29.51 10.19
N PHE A 25 4.33 -29.98 11.20
CA PHE A 25 5.66 -29.44 11.49
C PHE A 25 6.65 -29.75 10.37
N ALA A 26 6.59 -30.96 9.80
CA ALA A 26 7.42 -31.35 8.67
C ALA A 26 7.15 -30.46 7.43
N LEU A 27 5.89 -30.14 7.13
CA LEU A 27 5.53 -29.24 6.03
C LEU A 27 6.02 -27.81 6.25
N VAL A 28 5.86 -27.28 7.48
CA VAL A 28 6.36 -25.95 7.81
C VAL A 28 7.89 -25.90 7.71
N ALA A 29 8.58 -26.90 8.26
CA ALA A 29 10.03 -26.99 8.19
C ALA A 29 10.54 -27.13 6.75
N LEU A 30 9.86 -27.91 5.91
CA LEU A 30 10.18 -28.05 4.49
C LEU A 30 9.99 -26.73 3.74
N ASN A 31 8.84 -26.08 3.93
CA ASN A 31 8.57 -24.78 3.30
C ASN A 31 9.63 -23.75 3.70
N GLU A 32 10.00 -23.68 4.97
CA GLU A 32 11.03 -22.78 5.47
C GLU A 32 12.41 -23.09 4.89
N ALA A 33 12.78 -24.37 4.75
CA ALA A 33 14.04 -24.76 4.12
C ALA A 33 14.08 -24.37 2.63
N VAL A 34 13.00 -24.63 1.88
CA VAL A 34 12.89 -24.27 0.47
C VAL A 34 12.86 -22.75 0.27
N LEU A 35 12.15 -22.03 1.13
CA LEU A 35 12.11 -20.56 1.11
C LEU A 35 13.50 -19.98 1.38
N ALA A 36 14.22 -20.49 2.37
CA ALA A 36 15.57 -20.05 2.67
C ALA A 36 16.51 -20.25 1.47
N GLU A 37 16.48 -21.43 0.85
CA GLU A 37 17.30 -21.73 -0.32
C GLU A 37 16.93 -20.86 -1.54
N ALA A 38 15.63 -20.63 -1.76
CA ALA A 38 15.16 -19.78 -2.85
C ALA A 38 15.60 -18.32 -2.65
N VAL A 39 15.49 -17.80 -1.43
CA VAL A 39 15.94 -16.45 -1.07
C VAL A 39 17.45 -16.34 -1.24
N GLU A 40 18.23 -17.32 -0.78
CA GLU A 40 19.68 -17.33 -0.94
C GLU A 40 20.10 -17.29 -2.42
N ARG A 41 19.46 -18.12 -3.27
CA ARG A 41 19.69 -18.06 -4.72
C ARG A 41 19.34 -16.70 -5.32
N HIS A 42 18.26 -16.07 -4.87
CA HIS A 42 17.86 -14.75 -5.39
C HIS A 42 18.81 -13.63 -4.92
N VAL A 43 19.26 -13.67 -3.66
CA VAL A 43 20.23 -12.70 -3.15
C VAL A 43 21.55 -12.83 -3.92
N ALA A 44 22.03 -14.05 -4.15
CA ALA A 44 23.24 -14.26 -4.95
C ALA A 44 23.11 -13.69 -6.37
N LEU A 45 21.97 -13.91 -7.04
CA LEU A 45 21.70 -13.35 -8.36
C LEU A 45 21.63 -11.80 -8.34
N LEU A 46 21.03 -11.22 -7.30
CA LEU A 46 20.97 -9.77 -7.13
C LEU A 46 22.35 -9.16 -6.87
N ASP A 47 23.19 -9.81 -6.05
CA ASP A 47 24.55 -9.37 -5.77
C ASP A 47 25.41 -9.40 -7.04
N ASP A 48 25.28 -10.44 -7.86
CA ASP A 48 25.96 -10.53 -9.16
C ASP A 48 25.49 -9.44 -10.13
N ALA A 49 24.18 -9.23 -10.25
CA ALA A 49 23.62 -8.16 -11.08
C ALA A 49 24.02 -6.76 -10.58
N THR A 50 24.10 -6.57 -9.26
CA THR A 50 24.52 -5.31 -8.64
C THR A 50 26.00 -5.05 -8.89
N ARG A 51 26.84 -6.08 -8.82
CA ARG A 51 28.26 -5.99 -9.16
C ARG A 51 28.46 -5.65 -10.63
N GLU A 52 27.68 -6.26 -11.53
CA GLU A 52 27.71 -5.93 -12.96
C GLU A 52 27.27 -4.48 -13.22
N LEU A 53 26.18 -4.04 -12.58
CA LEU A 53 25.69 -2.67 -12.70
C LEU A 53 26.70 -1.65 -12.14
N ALA A 54 27.33 -1.95 -11.00
CA ALA A 54 28.39 -1.10 -10.43
C ALA A 54 29.58 -0.97 -11.39
N GLY A 55 29.97 -2.08 -12.04
CA GLY A 55 31.00 -2.07 -13.08
C GLY A 55 30.61 -1.20 -14.30
N GLN A 56 29.35 -1.27 -14.74
CA GLN A 56 28.84 -0.43 -15.83
C GLN A 56 28.81 1.06 -15.47
N VAL A 57 28.38 1.38 -14.24
CA VAL A 57 28.36 2.77 -13.74
C VAL A 57 29.78 3.31 -13.60
N GLN A 58 30.72 2.50 -13.13
CA GLN A 58 32.12 2.93 -13.01
C GLN A 58 32.78 3.10 -14.39
N ALA A 59 32.52 2.20 -15.34
CA ALA A 59 32.97 2.36 -16.72
C ALA A 59 32.40 3.64 -17.37
N LEU A 60 31.14 3.97 -17.08
CA LEU A 60 30.49 5.22 -17.51
C LEU A 60 31.10 6.48 -16.87
N GLN A 61 31.54 6.39 -15.61
CA GLN A 61 32.16 7.50 -14.88
C GLN A 61 33.61 7.74 -15.29
N ASP A 62 34.38 6.67 -15.51
CA ASP A 62 35.82 6.74 -15.82
C ASP A 62 36.10 7.07 -17.31
N GLY A 63 35.13 6.88 -18.20
CA GLY A 63 35.25 7.27 -19.59
C GLY A 63 33.88 7.38 -20.22
N GLY A 64 33.43 8.60 -20.54
CA GLY A 64 32.12 8.90 -21.12
C GLY A 64 31.83 8.34 -22.52
N HIS A 65 32.23 7.11 -22.82
CA HIS A 65 31.83 6.33 -23.98
C HIS A 65 31.69 4.86 -23.57
N ILE A 66 30.46 4.33 -23.63
CA ILE A 66 30.20 2.90 -23.49
C ILE A 66 30.80 2.18 -24.70
N GLU A 67 32.04 1.70 -24.60
CA GLU A 67 32.52 0.57 -25.40
C GLU A 67 31.90 -0.71 -24.79
N ARG A 68 30.89 -1.24 -25.49
CA ARG A 68 30.28 -2.54 -25.21
C ARG A 68 31.39 -3.60 -25.15
N PRO A 69 31.49 -4.44 -24.09
CA PRO A 69 32.53 -5.45 -24.04
C PRO A 69 32.30 -6.47 -25.16
N ALA A 70 33.32 -6.59 -26.02
CA ALA A 70 33.36 -7.54 -27.12
C ALA A 70 33.41 -8.96 -26.54
N VAL A 71 32.31 -9.68 -26.67
CA VAL A 71 32.32 -11.14 -26.59
C VAL A 71 33.19 -11.63 -27.74
N ALA A 72 34.33 -12.24 -27.40
CA ALA A 72 35.19 -12.91 -28.36
C ALA A 72 34.39 -14.00 -29.08
N LYS A 73 33.99 -13.75 -30.34
CA LYS A 73 33.53 -14.78 -31.25
C LYS A 73 34.08 -14.51 -32.64
N LEU A 74 34.78 -15.52 -33.15
CA LEU A 74 35.42 -15.57 -34.45
C LEU A 74 34.47 -15.19 -35.61
N ALA A 75 35.10 -14.58 -36.63
CA ALA A 75 34.73 -14.39 -38.03
C ALA A 75 33.96 -13.11 -38.44
N PRO A 76 34.41 -12.40 -39.50
CA PRO A 76 33.76 -11.20 -40.00
C PRO A 76 32.63 -11.56 -40.98
N ALA A 77 31.44 -11.00 -40.77
CA ALA A 77 30.35 -10.98 -41.74
C ALA A 77 29.70 -9.59 -41.74
N PRO A 78 29.15 -9.14 -42.88
CA PRO A 78 29.21 -7.74 -43.29
C PRO A 78 28.23 -6.83 -42.54
N LEU A 79 28.70 -5.60 -42.35
CA LEU A 79 27.98 -4.45 -41.82
C LEU A 79 26.87 -4.02 -42.79
N SER A 80 25.62 -4.40 -42.53
CA SER A 80 24.47 -3.64 -43.02
C SER A 80 23.21 -3.97 -42.21
N SER A 81 22.91 -3.13 -41.21
CA SER A 81 21.58 -2.91 -40.55
C SER A 81 21.67 -2.53 -39.06
N ALA A 82 22.87 -2.34 -38.50
CA ALA A 82 23.05 -2.10 -37.06
C ALA A 82 22.33 -0.84 -36.51
N GLY A 83 22.10 0.18 -37.35
CA GLY A 83 21.46 1.43 -36.92
C GLY A 83 19.97 1.30 -36.59
N ALA A 84 19.22 0.47 -37.32
CA ALA A 84 17.79 0.28 -37.07
C ALA A 84 17.53 -0.61 -35.85
N ALA A 85 18.41 -1.59 -35.62
CA ALA A 85 18.32 -2.50 -34.47
C ALA A 85 18.63 -1.78 -33.16
N ALA A 86 19.61 -0.87 -33.12
CA ALA A 86 19.97 -0.12 -31.92
C ALA A 86 18.84 0.80 -31.43
N LEU A 87 18.21 1.56 -32.34
CA LEU A 87 17.03 2.40 -32.02
C LEU A 87 15.84 1.57 -31.55
N SER A 88 15.68 0.34 -32.06
CA SER A 88 14.62 -0.57 -31.62
C SER A 88 14.89 -1.16 -30.23
N ALA A 89 16.15 -1.41 -29.88
CA ALA A 89 16.56 -1.90 -28.58
C ALA A 89 16.38 -0.83 -27.50
N GLU A 90 16.76 0.42 -27.80
CA GLU A 90 16.60 1.55 -26.89
C GLU A 90 15.11 1.85 -26.62
N ARG A 91 14.26 1.81 -27.65
CA ARG A 91 12.80 1.92 -27.49
C ARG A 91 12.21 0.78 -26.66
N ARG A 92 12.71 -0.46 -26.83
CA ARG A 92 12.30 -1.59 -25.99
C ARG A 92 12.72 -1.40 -24.54
N VAL A 93 13.93 -0.92 -24.29
CA VAL A 93 14.41 -0.64 -22.93
C VAL A 93 13.58 0.45 -22.26
N ILE A 94 13.27 1.55 -22.97
CA ILE A 94 12.40 2.61 -22.44
C ILE A 94 10.98 2.09 -22.18
N ALA A 95 10.43 1.27 -23.07
CA ALA A 95 9.11 0.67 -22.90
C ALA A 95 9.07 -0.32 -21.73
N ILE A 96 10.11 -1.13 -21.56
CA ILE A 96 10.23 -2.09 -20.44
C ILE A 96 10.42 -1.34 -19.12
N ALA A 97 11.31 -0.36 -19.07
CA ALA A 97 11.57 0.43 -17.87
C ALA A 97 10.34 1.25 -17.47
N GLY A 98 9.69 1.90 -18.43
CA GLY A 98 8.44 2.64 -18.20
C GLY A 98 7.30 1.72 -17.75
N GLY A 99 7.17 0.56 -18.39
CA GLY A 99 6.18 -0.45 -18.00
C GLY A 99 6.42 -1.00 -16.60
N ALA A 100 7.66 -1.34 -16.26
CA ALA A 100 8.04 -1.82 -14.93
C ALA A 100 7.81 -0.75 -13.85
N ALA A 101 8.12 0.51 -14.13
CA ALA A 101 7.89 1.61 -13.21
C ALA A 101 6.38 1.83 -12.96
N LEU A 102 5.55 1.81 -14.01
CA LEU A 102 4.10 1.95 -13.88
C LEU A 102 3.48 0.77 -13.13
N LEU A 103 3.90 -0.46 -13.45
CA LEU A 103 3.39 -1.66 -12.81
C LEU A 103 3.82 -1.74 -11.34
N GLY A 104 5.06 -1.34 -11.04
CA GLY A 104 5.56 -1.20 -9.67
C GLY A 104 4.79 -0.15 -8.87
N ALA A 105 4.53 1.02 -9.45
CA ALA A 105 3.73 2.05 -8.81
C ALA A 105 2.29 1.57 -8.54
N LEU A 106 1.68 0.85 -9.49
CA LEU A 106 0.33 0.31 -9.36
C LEU A 106 0.26 -0.75 -8.26
N LEU A 107 1.23 -1.67 -8.19
CA LEU A 107 1.32 -2.68 -7.14
C LEU A 107 1.53 -2.06 -5.76
N VAL A 108 2.35 -1.01 -5.65
CA VAL A 108 2.55 -0.29 -4.37
C VAL A 108 1.26 0.38 -3.93
N LEU A 109 0.56 1.08 -4.83
CA LEU A 109 -0.73 1.70 -4.51
C LEU A 109 -1.80 0.67 -4.14
N LEU A 110 -1.84 -0.47 -4.83
CA LEU A 110 -2.77 -1.56 -4.53
C LEU A 110 -2.44 -2.23 -3.20
N GLY A 111 -1.15 -2.44 -2.92
CA GLY A 111 -0.65 -2.95 -1.64
C GLY A 111 -0.99 -1.99 -0.50
N GLN A 112 -0.82 -0.69 -0.70
CA GLN A 112 -1.25 0.33 0.26
C GLN A 112 -2.77 0.29 0.47
N ALA A 113 -3.58 0.21 -0.58
CA ALA A 113 -5.04 0.13 -0.44
C ALA A 113 -5.52 -1.14 0.29
N MET A 114 -4.82 -2.27 0.11
CA MET A 114 -5.19 -3.56 0.72
C MET A 114 -4.73 -3.68 2.18
N PHE A 115 -3.55 -3.16 2.53
CA PHE A 115 -2.99 -3.27 3.89
C PHE A 115 -3.22 -2.04 4.76
N PHE A 116 -3.20 -0.85 4.16
CA PHE A 116 -3.54 0.39 4.83
C PHE A 116 -4.97 0.74 4.46
N ARG A 117 -5.92 0.30 5.28
CA ARG A 117 -7.18 1.05 5.37
C ARG A 117 -6.79 2.50 5.67
N PRO A 118 -7.10 3.47 4.79
CA PRO A 118 -6.94 4.86 5.19
C PRO A 118 -7.66 5.01 6.53
N PRO A 119 -7.07 5.70 7.52
CA PRO A 119 -7.84 6.06 8.71
C PRO A 119 -9.14 6.66 8.20
N PRO A 120 -10.30 6.27 8.77
CA PRO A 120 -11.57 6.85 8.35
C PRO A 120 -11.33 8.35 8.29
N ALA A 121 -11.51 8.93 7.08
CA ALA A 121 -11.38 10.37 6.89
C ALA A 121 -12.06 10.98 8.11
N PRO A 122 -11.38 11.83 8.91
CA PRO A 122 -11.96 12.34 10.15
C PRO A 122 -13.34 12.80 9.74
N ALA A 123 -14.37 12.09 10.25
CA ALA A 123 -15.75 12.27 9.82
C ALA A 123 -15.92 13.76 9.69
N PRO A 124 -16.29 14.30 8.51
CA PRO A 124 -16.18 15.71 8.20
C PRO A 124 -16.60 16.38 9.47
N ILE A 125 -15.64 17.04 10.14
CA ILE A 125 -15.96 17.71 11.39
C ILE A 125 -17.08 18.58 10.89
N VAL A 126 -18.30 18.21 11.27
CA VAL A 126 -19.43 19.09 11.21
C VAL A 126 -18.94 20.06 12.26
N GLN A 127 -18.10 21.01 11.84
CA GLN A 127 -17.98 22.30 12.45
C GLN A 127 -19.43 22.65 12.49
N ALA A 128 -20.04 22.41 13.66
CA ALA A 128 -21.43 22.68 13.89
C ALA A 128 -21.52 24.10 13.43
N LYS A 129 -22.09 24.30 12.22
CA LYS A 129 -22.03 25.54 11.49
C LYS A 129 -22.46 26.54 12.53
N GLU A 130 -21.51 27.37 13.00
CA GLU A 130 -21.70 28.10 14.25
C GLU A 130 -23.07 28.74 14.12
N LEU A 131 -23.98 28.37 15.03
CA LEU A 131 -25.37 28.77 14.94
C LEU A 131 -25.34 30.26 14.69
N THR A 132 -25.89 30.69 13.54
CA THR A 132 -25.81 32.10 13.18
C THR A 132 -26.37 32.90 14.36
N ALA A 133 -25.92 34.13 14.59
CA ALA A 133 -26.39 34.92 15.74
C ALA A 133 -27.93 34.95 15.83
N GLU A 134 -28.60 34.88 14.68
CA GLU A 134 -30.04 34.72 14.53
C GLU A 134 -30.59 33.37 15.04
N GLN A 135 -29.95 32.24 14.72
CA GLN A 135 -30.34 30.91 15.19
C GLN A 135 -30.13 30.76 16.70
N THR A 136 -29.06 31.33 17.24
CA THR A 136 -28.81 31.34 18.69
C THR A 136 -29.87 32.16 19.42
N LYS A 137 -30.29 33.29 18.85
CA LYS A 137 -31.38 34.11 19.40
C LYS A 137 -32.72 33.39 19.32
N ALA A 138 -33.01 32.71 18.21
CA ALA A 138 -34.23 31.93 18.04
C ALA A 138 -34.34 30.78 19.07
N LEU A 139 -33.22 30.12 19.39
CA LEU A 139 -33.17 29.11 20.45
C LEU A 139 -33.45 29.71 21.83
N ALA A 140 -32.83 30.85 22.16
CA ALA A 140 -33.07 31.52 23.44
C ALA A 140 -34.52 32.01 23.60
N ASP A 141 -35.15 32.46 22.51
CA ASP A 141 -36.55 32.87 22.53
C ASP A 141 -37.50 31.66 22.59
N ALA A 142 -37.16 30.55 21.95
CA ALA A 142 -37.89 29.28 22.08
C ALA A 142 -37.90 28.79 23.54
N ASP A 143 -36.76 28.83 24.24
CA ASP A 143 -36.67 28.44 25.65
C ASP A 143 -37.55 29.31 26.57
N LYS A 144 -37.64 30.62 26.29
CA LYS A 144 -38.55 31.51 27.02
C LYS A 144 -40.00 31.17 26.77
N MET A 145 -40.36 30.86 25.52
CA MET A 145 -41.72 30.47 25.16
C MET A 145 -42.12 29.15 25.83
N VAL A 146 -41.23 28.16 25.88
CA VAL A 146 -41.48 26.89 26.59
C VAL A 146 -41.76 27.15 28.07
N ARG A 147 -40.93 27.95 28.75
CA ARG A 147 -41.15 28.32 30.16
C ARG A 147 -42.42 29.14 30.38
N ALA A 148 -42.82 29.97 29.43
CA ALA A 148 -44.08 30.71 29.49
C ALA A 148 -45.27 29.76 29.35
N VAL A 149 -45.19 28.78 28.44
CA VAL A 149 -46.23 27.76 28.24
C VAL A 149 -46.38 26.87 29.48
N GLU A 150 -45.29 26.50 30.15
CA GLU A 150 -45.35 25.73 31.40
C GLU A 150 -46.09 26.45 32.53
N LYS A 151 -46.04 27.80 32.55
CA LYS A 151 -46.74 28.63 33.52
C LYS A 151 -48.22 28.87 33.17
N LEU A 152 -48.68 28.46 31.99
CA LEU A 152 -50.08 28.56 31.61
C LEU A 152 -50.95 27.47 32.25
N ASP A 153 -52.24 27.79 32.38
CA ASP A 153 -53.27 26.87 32.83
C ASP A 153 -53.27 25.54 32.02
N PRO A 154 -53.55 24.39 32.65
CA PRO A 154 -53.57 23.07 32.00
C PRO A 154 -54.46 22.98 30.75
N LYS A 155 -55.57 23.72 30.69
CA LYS A 155 -56.50 23.73 29.54
C LYS A 155 -55.87 24.44 28.35
N SER A 156 -55.22 25.58 28.59
CA SER A 156 -54.49 26.34 27.56
C SER A 156 -53.29 25.56 27.02
N ARG A 157 -52.54 24.86 27.87
CA ARG A 157 -51.43 23.99 27.44
C ARG A 157 -51.88 22.87 26.50
N LYS A 158 -53.00 22.20 26.81
CA LYS A 158 -53.56 21.14 25.96
C LYS A 158 -54.00 21.67 24.60
N LEU A 159 -54.59 22.87 24.56
CA LEU A 159 -55.00 23.51 23.31
C LEU A 159 -53.79 23.83 22.42
N ILE A 160 -52.73 24.41 22.99
CA ILE A 160 -51.49 24.73 22.26
C ILE A 160 -50.86 23.44 21.70
N GLN A 161 -50.79 22.37 22.51
CA GLN A 161 -50.27 21.07 22.04
C GLN A 161 -51.11 20.46 20.92
N SER A 162 -52.44 20.60 20.98
CA SER A 162 -53.33 20.10 19.93
C SER A 162 -53.23 20.90 18.62
N GLU A 163 -52.93 22.20 18.68
CA GLU A 163 -52.69 23.02 17.48
C GLU A 163 -51.31 22.76 16.87
N MET A 164 -50.28 22.49 17.70
CA MET A 164 -48.94 22.13 17.21
C MET A 164 -48.85 20.73 16.55
N GLN A 165 -49.81 19.84 16.82
CA GLN A 165 -49.87 18.49 16.25
C GLN A 165 -50.69 18.43 14.95
N LYS A 166 -51.28 19.54 14.50
CA LYS A 166 -51.92 19.59 13.19
C LYS A 166 -50.83 19.74 12.10
N PRO A 167 -50.86 18.91 11.06
CA PRO A 167 -49.90 18.99 9.95
C PRO A 167 -50.09 20.26 9.10
#